data_AF-R1H1W5-F1
#
_entry.id   AF-R1H1W5-F1
#
_cell.length_a   1.000
_cell.length_b   1.000
_cell.length_c   1.000
_cell.angle_alpha   90.00
_cell.angle_beta   90.00
_cell.angle_gamma   90.00
#
_symmetry.space_group_name_H-M   'P 1'
#
loop_
_entity.id
_entity.type
_entity.pdbx_description
1 polymer ?
#
loop_
_entity_poly.entity_id
_entity_poly.type
_entity_poly.pdbx_seq_one_letter_code
_entity_poly.pdbx_strand_id
1 'polypeptide(L)'
;MHDPAEAARELRRCVERKTGFVGALLNDFQSVEGDGGDEQMLFYDHPRYDEFWAAAAELGAPVYVHPRAATPLIREQMWKGRPWLEYSALGYANRVNMHVLGIVTAGVLDRFPRLKIVIGHMGEHM
;
A
#
# COMPACT_ATOMS: atom_id res chain seq x y z
N MET A 1 -6.48 -5.64 0.04
CA MET A 1 -5.39 -6.31 -0.73
C MET A 1 -5.04 -7.67 -0.13
N HIS A 2 -6.04 -8.48 0.24
CA HIS A 2 -5.82 -9.84 0.76
C HIS A 2 -5.31 -10.77 -0.33
N ASP A 3 -5.96 -10.69 -1.50
CA ASP A 3 -5.64 -11.47 -2.69
C ASP A 3 -5.28 -10.51 -3.85
N PRO A 4 -4.07 -10.60 -4.42
CA PRO A 4 -3.63 -9.71 -5.50
C PRO A 4 -4.38 -9.94 -6.81
N ALA A 5 -4.82 -11.17 -7.11
CA ALA A 5 -5.57 -11.49 -8.32
C ALA A 5 -6.98 -10.91 -8.26
N GLU A 6 -7.64 -11.00 -7.12
CA GLU A 6 -8.95 -10.40 -6.87
C GLU A 6 -8.88 -8.87 -6.92
N ALA A 7 -7.86 -8.29 -6.29
CA ALA A 7 -7.63 -6.86 -6.36
C ALA A 7 -7.38 -6.37 -7.79
N ALA A 8 -6.64 -7.13 -8.60
CA ALA A 8 -6.41 -6.83 -10.02
C ALA A 8 -7.72 -6.88 -10.83
N ARG A 9 -8.56 -7.90 -10.61
CA ARG A 9 -9.88 -8.00 -11.23
C ARG A 9 -10.78 -6.82 -10.86
N GLU A 10 -10.77 -6.41 -9.59
CA GLU A 10 -11.58 -5.29 -9.12
C GLU A 10 -11.08 -3.95 -9.68
N LEU A 11 -9.76 -3.75 -9.76
CA LEU A 11 -9.19 -2.57 -10.41
C LEU A 11 -9.63 -2.47 -11.88
N ARG A 12 -9.55 -3.57 -12.64
CA ARG A 12 -10.05 -3.62 -14.02
C ARG A 12 -11.53 -3.30 -14.09
N ARG A 13 -12.35 -3.92 -13.25
CA ARG A 13 -13.80 -3.66 -13.20
C ARG A 13 -14.10 -2.17 -12.96
N CYS A 14 -13.37 -1.54 -12.03
CA CYS A 14 -13.52 -0.12 -11.72
C CYS A 14 -13.10 0.77 -12.89
N VAL A 15 -11.91 0.56 -13.45
CA VAL A 15 -11.37 1.43 -14.52
C VAL A 15 -12.10 1.24 -15.85
N GLU A 16 -12.44 0.00 -16.22
CA GLU A 16 -13.00 -0.30 -17.54
C GLU A 16 -14.53 -0.21 -17.59
N ARG A 17 -15.22 -0.48 -16.47
CA ARG A 17 -16.68 -0.64 -16.45
C ARG A 17 -17.42 0.39 -15.61
N LYS A 18 -16.73 1.22 -14.82
CA LYS A 18 -17.36 2.27 -14.02
C LYS A 18 -16.97 3.64 -14.54
N THR A 19 -17.85 4.62 -14.32
CA THR A 19 -17.60 6.01 -14.70
C THR A 19 -16.84 6.74 -13.58
N GLY A 20 -15.84 7.52 -13.94
CA GLY A 20 -15.14 8.44 -13.03
C GLY A 20 -14.00 7.85 -12.19
N PHE A 21 -13.75 6.54 -12.26
CA PHE A 21 -12.58 5.95 -11.62
C PHE A 21 -11.33 6.19 -12.47
N VAL A 22 -10.26 6.67 -11.84
CA VAL A 22 -9.01 7.06 -12.52
C VAL A 22 -7.79 6.29 -12.01
N GLY A 23 -7.97 5.38 -11.05
CA GLY A 23 -6.87 4.69 -10.39
C GLY A 23 -7.31 3.94 -9.14
N ALA A 24 -6.35 3.61 -8.29
CA ALA A 24 -6.58 2.99 -6.98
C ALA A 24 -5.99 3.86 -5.86
N LEU A 25 -6.61 3.80 -4.68
CA LEU A 25 -6.04 4.29 -3.43
C LEU A 25 -5.99 3.13 -2.44
N LEU A 26 -4.80 2.83 -1.93
CA LEU A 26 -4.53 1.78 -0.97
C LEU A 26 -4.03 2.42 0.33
N ASN A 27 -4.68 2.10 1.45
CA ASN A 27 -4.27 2.58 2.76
C ASN A 27 -3.19 1.65 3.35
N ASP A 28 -1.94 1.85 2.93
CA ASP A 28 -0.75 1.11 3.37
C ASP A 28 -0.95 -0.43 3.32
N PHE A 29 -0.19 -1.21 4.08
CA PHE A 29 -0.29 -2.68 4.14
C PHE A 29 -1.67 -3.18 4.59
N GLN A 30 -2.02 -4.38 4.10
CA GLN A 30 -3.23 -5.07 4.52
C GLN A 30 -2.96 -5.86 5.80
N SER A 31 -3.74 -5.61 6.87
CA SER A 31 -3.75 -6.49 8.04
C SER A 31 -4.52 -7.77 7.72
N VAL A 32 -3.98 -8.91 8.09
CA VAL A 32 -4.64 -10.22 8.06
C VAL A 32 -4.38 -10.98 9.35
N GLU A 33 -5.22 -11.94 9.66
CA GLU A 33 -4.96 -12.89 10.74
C GLU A 33 -4.07 -14.00 10.20
N GLY A 34 -2.96 -14.26 10.89
CA GLY A 34 -2.01 -15.33 10.58
C GLY A 34 -2.41 -16.65 11.22
N ASP A 35 -1.70 -17.72 10.83
CA ASP A 35 -1.88 -19.05 11.41
C ASP A 35 -1.49 -19.02 12.90
N GLY A 36 -2.49 -18.98 13.78
CA GLY A 36 -2.30 -18.85 15.23
C GLY A 36 -2.98 -17.65 15.87
N GLY A 37 -3.65 -16.79 15.08
CA GLY A 37 -4.40 -15.64 15.58
C GLY A 37 -3.57 -14.35 15.70
N ASP A 38 -2.28 -14.40 15.38
CA ASP A 38 -1.41 -13.23 15.36
C ASP A 38 -1.70 -12.33 14.14
N GLU A 39 -1.62 -11.02 14.30
CA GLU A 39 -1.78 -10.09 13.19
C GLU A 39 -0.55 -10.13 12.25
N GLN A 40 -0.79 -10.41 10.98
CA GLN A 40 0.20 -10.34 9.92
C GLN A 40 -0.02 -9.12 9.03
N MET A 41 1.08 -8.53 8.56
CA MET A 41 1.08 -7.39 7.65
C MET A 41 1.47 -7.86 6.26
N LEU A 42 0.60 -7.61 5.29
CA LEU A 42 0.85 -7.91 3.89
C LEU A 42 1.32 -6.66 3.16
N PHE A 43 2.63 -6.58 2.93
CA PHE A 43 3.26 -5.53 2.15
C PHE A 43 3.25 -5.86 0.65
N TYR A 44 3.15 -4.82 -0.17
CA TYR A 44 2.90 -4.90 -1.60
C TYR A 44 4.17 -4.91 -2.45
N ASP A 45 5.33 -4.92 -1.81
CA ASP A 45 6.65 -5.12 -2.40
C ASP A 45 6.95 -6.60 -2.68
N HIS A 46 6.24 -7.53 -2.02
CA HIS A 46 6.39 -8.96 -2.24
C HIS A 46 5.96 -9.38 -3.68
N PRO A 47 6.72 -10.25 -4.38
CA PRO A 47 6.46 -10.63 -5.78
C PRO A 47 5.06 -11.19 -6.08
N ARG A 48 4.36 -11.72 -5.08
CA ARG A 48 2.95 -12.15 -5.25
C ARG A 48 2.03 -11.01 -5.69
N TYR A 49 2.38 -9.76 -5.38
CA TYR A 49 1.61 -8.58 -5.80
C TYR A 49 1.92 -8.14 -7.24
N ASP A 50 2.86 -8.79 -7.92
CA ASP A 50 3.17 -8.50 -9.33
C ASP A 50 1.95 -8.61 -10.24
N GLU A 51 0.98 -9.49 -9.93
CA GLU A 51 -0.28 -9.58 -10.69
C GLU A 51 -1.11 -8.29 -10.59
N PHE A 52 -1.18 -7.68 -9.40
CA PHE A 52 -1.85 -6.39 -9.21
C PHE A 52 -1.08 -5.26 -9.91
N TRP A 53 0.25 -5.24 -9.79
CA TRP A 53 1.09 -4.23 -10.41
C TRP A 53 1.06 -4.29 -11.94
N ALA A 54 1.06 -5.48 -12.51
CA ALA A 54 0.87 -5.70 -13.95
C ALA A 54 -0.46 -5.09 -14.42
N ALA A 55 -1.56 -5.37 -13.72
CA ALA A 55 -2.87 -4.82 -14.06
C ALA A 55 -2.90 -3.29 -13.99
N ALA A 56 -2.35 -2.69 -12.93
CA ALA A 56 -2.25 -1.24 -12.81
C ALA A 56 -1.43 -0.60 -13.93
N ALA A 57 -0.27 -1.20 -14.27
CA ALA A 57 0.60 -0.74 -15.34
C ALA A 57 -0.03 -0.88 -16.75
N GLU A 58 -0.77 -1.96 -16.99
CA GLU A 58 -1.51 -2.17 -18.24
C GLU A 58 -2.65 -1.17 -18.44
N LEU A 59 -3.40 -0.90 -17.37
CA LEU A 59 -4.50 0.07 -17.38
C LEU A 59 -3.99 1.52 -17.40
N GLY A 60 -2.69 1.74 -17.17
CA GLY A 60 -2.12 3.08 -16.96
C GLY A 60 -2.68 3.78 -15.71
N ALA A 61 -3.26 3.00 -14.80
CA ALA A 61 -3.98 3.43 -13.61
C ALA A 61 -2.97 3.77 -12.48
N PRO A 62 -2.87 5.04 -12.03
CA PRO A 62 -2.07 5.38 -10.86
C PRO A 62 -2.57 4.68 -9.60
N VAL A 63 -1.62 4.22 -8.77
CA VAL A 63 -1.88 3.67 -7.44
C VAL A 63 -1.38 4.65 -6.39
N TYR A 64 -2.29 5.24 -5.65
CA TYR A 64 -2.00 6.10 -4.51
C TYR A 64 -1.76 5.21 -3.28
N VAL A 65 -0.56 5.30 -2.67
CA VAL A 65 -0.28 4.67 -1.37
C VAL A 65 -0.50 5.73 -0.27
N HIS A 66 -1.61 5.59 0.45
CA HIS A 66 -2.05 6.51 1.49
C HIS A 66 -1.77 5.90 2.88
N PRO A 67 -1.52 6.71 3.93
CA PRO A 67 -1.30 6.16 5.27
C PRO A 67 -2.54 5.51 5.87
N ARG A 68 -2.30 4.69 6.90
CA ARG A 68 -3.31 4.12 7.78
C ARG A 68 -2.94 4.29 9.26
N ALA A 69 -3.93 4.12 10.14
CA ALA A 69 -3.72 3.99 11.57
C ALA A 69 -2.82 2.77 11.90
N ALA A 70 -1.98 2.93 12.92
CA ALA A 70 -1.16 1.86 13.44
C ALA A 70 -2.04 0.70 13.93
N THR A 71 -1.53 -0.52 13.81
CA THR A 71 -2.20 -1.69 14.38
C THR A 71 -1.98 -1.74 15.90
N PRO A 72 -2.74 -2.55 16.65
CA PRO A 72 -2.55 -2.66 18.10
C PRO A 72 -1.11 -3.00 18.49
N LEU A 73 -0.45 -3.90 17.75
CA LEU A 73 0.95 -4.28 18.00
C LEU A 73 1.91 -3.10 17.78
N ILE A 74 1.79 -2.41 16.64
CA ILE A 74 2.61 -1.23 16.33
C ILE A 74 2.38 -0.14 17.39
N ARG A 75 1.12 0.11 17.76
CA ARG A 75 0.77 1.08 18.79
C ARG A 75 1.42 0.73 20.12
N GLU A 76 1.30 -0.52 20.56
CA GLU A 76 1.86 -0.97 21.85
C GLU A 76 3.39 -0.81 21.87
N GLN A 77 4.08 -1.23 20.81
CA GLN A 77 5.54 -1.26 20.75
C GLN A 77 6.17 0.12 20.46
N MET A 78 5.52 0.94 19.64
CA MET A 78 6.12 2.20 19.15
C MET A 78 5.46 3.45 19.74
N TRP A 79 4.13 3.45 19.92
CA TRP A 79 3.36 4.69 20.12
C TRP A 79 2.77 4.86 21.52
N LYS A 80 2.69 3.80 22.34
CA LYS A 80 2.11 3.82 23.70
C LYS A 80 2.65 4.95 24.57
N GLY A 81 3.97 5.17 24.55
CA GLY A 81 4.64 6.23 25.31
C GLY A 81 4.66 7.61 24.61
N ARG A 82 4.10 7.71 23.41
CA ARG A 82 4.16 8.90 22.53
C ARG A 82 2.95 8.99 21.59
N PRO A 83 1.71 8.93 22.11
CA PRO A 83 0.50 8.74 21.29
C PRO A 83 0.27 9.88 20.28
N TRP A 84 0.74 11.08 20.58
CA TRP A 84 0.61 12.25 19.70
C TRP A 84 1.44 12.16 18.42
N LEU A 85 2.41 11.23 18.35
CA LEU A 85 3.24 10.99 17.17
C LEU A 85 2.71 9.88 16.24
N GLU A 86 1.69 9.12 16.65
CA GLU A 86 1.21 7.92 15.95
C GLU A 86 0.60 8.16 14.56
N TYR A 87 0.02 9.35 14.39
CA TYR A 87 -0.78 9.73 13.24
C TYR A 87 0.01 10.68 12.31
N SER A 88 -0.64 11.75 11.83
CA SER A 88 -0.10 12.68 10.83
C SER A 88 1.14 13.45 11.26
N ALA A 89 1.42 13.56 12.56
CA ALA A 89 2.60 14.27 13.06
C ALA A 89 3.92 13.57 12.73
N LEU A 90 3.92 12.23 12.58
CA LEU A 90 5.13 11.46 12.26
C LEU A 90 4.81 10.04 11.75
N GLY A 91 3.98 9.30 12.48
CA GLY A 91 3.80 7.85 12.28
C GLY A 91 3.21 7.46 10.94
N TYR A 92 2.34 8.29 10.35
CA TYR A 92 1.80 8.08 9.00
C TYR A 92 2.90 8.07 7.94
N ALA A 93 3.69 9.15 7.87
CA ALA A 93 4.73 9.29 6.88
C ALA A 93 5.82 8.21 7.02
N ASN A 94 6.24 7.89 8.25
CA ASN A 94 7.25 6.87 8.53
C ASN A 94 6.86 5.44 8.12
N ARG A 95 5.56 5.13 7.97
CA ARG A 95 5.12 3.82 7.50
C ARG A 95 4.96 3.80 5.99
N VAL A 96 4.38 4.85 5.42
CA VAL A 96 4.22 4.96 3.96
C VAL A 96 5.58 5.04 3.27
N ASN A 97 6.54 5.81 3.79
CA ASN A 97 7.87 5.88 3.18
C ASN A 97 8.58 4.52 3.19
N MET A 98 8.51 3.78 4.29
CA MET A 98 9.09 2.44 4.41
C MET A 98 8.46 1.50 3.39
N HIS A 99 7.13 1.51 3.26
CA HIS A 99 6.43 0.64 2.32
C HIS A 99 6.74 1.01 0.86
N VAL A 100 6.73 2.30 0.51
CA VAL A 100 7.03 2.74 -0.86
C VAL A 100 8.49 2.49 -1.22
N LEU A 101 9.43 2.78 -0.31
CA LEU A 101 10.84 2.42 -0.51
C LEU A 101 11.02 0.90 -0.64
N GLY A 102 10.23 0.10 0.09
CA GLY A 102 10.15 -1.35 -0.10
C GLY A 102 9.76 -1.72 -1.54
N ILE A 103 8.69 -1.12 -2.07
CA ILE A 103 8.24 -1.34 -3.46
C ILE A 103 9.33 -0.98 -4.48
N VAL A 104 10.00 0.17 -4.28
CA VAL A 104 11.09 0.64 -5.15
C VAL A 104 12.29 -0.31 -5.07
N THR A 105 12.78 -0.61 -3.87
CA THR A 105 13.99 -1.42 -3.66
C THR A 105 13.78 -2.90 -3.99
N ALA A 106 12.55 -3.40 -3.92
CA ALA A 106 12.17 -4.73 -4.42
C ALA A 106 12.12 -4.82 -5.95
N GLY A 107 12.37 -3.72 -6.68
CA GLY A 107 12.42 -3.68 -8.15
C GLY A 107 11.05 -3.75 -8.82
N VAL A 108 9.96 -3.40 -8.13
CA VAL A 108 8.61 -3.43 -8.73
C VAL A 108 8.52 -2.46 -9.91
N LEU A 109 9.08 -1.26 -9.78
CA LEU A 109 9.11 -0.28 -10.86
C LEU A 109 10.03 -0.69 -12.02
N ASP A 110 11.04 -1.52 -11.76
CA ASP A 110 11.91 -2.08 -12.81
C ASP A 110 11.17 -3.17 -13.61
N ARG A 111 10.40 -4.02 -12.93
CA ARG A 111 9.56 -5.05 -13.58
C ARG A 111 8.37 -4.45 -14.33
N PHE A 112 7.82 -3.34 -13.83
CA PHE A 112 6.65 -2.66 -14.40
C PHE A 112 6.94 -1.18 -14.69
N PRO A 113 7.74 -0.86 -15.71
CA PRO A 113 8.23 0.51 -15.96
C PRO A 113 7.14 1.53 -16.37
N ARG A 114 5.92 1.08 -16.64
CA ARG A 114 4.75 1.95 -16.90
C ARG A 114 3.88 2.19 -15.66
N LEU A 115 4.16 1.52 -14.54
CA LEU A 115 3.44 1.69 -13.29
C LEU A 115 3.61 3.14 -12.79
N LYS A 116 2.53 3.71 -12.28
CA LYS A 116 2.52 5.05 -11.68
C LYS A 116 2.15 4.91 -10.20
N ILE A 117 3.04 5.35 -9.32
CA ILE A 117 2.78 5.44 -7.88
C ILE A 117 2.56 6.90 -7.53
N VAL A 118 1.53 7.17 -6.72
CA VAL A 118 1.24 8.49 -6.17
C VAL A 118 1.45 8.44 -4.66
N ILE A 119 2.15 9.44 -4.14
CA ILE A 119 2.50 9.57 -2.73
C ILE A 119 1.97 10.90 -2.23
N GLY A 120 1.27 10.87 -1.11
CA GLY A 120 0.69 12.04 -0.46
C GLY A 120 1.73 12.89 0.28
N HIS A 121 1.23 13.87 1.03
CA HIS A 121 1.98 14.59 2.07
C HIS A 121 3.40 15.04 1.66
N MET A 122 3.56 15.54 0.43
CA MET A 122 4.85 15.95 -0.15
C MET A 122 5.94 14.84 -0.14
N GLY A 123 5.54 13.58 -0.36
CA GLY A 123 6.48 12.46 -0.48
C GLY A 123 6.79 11.74 0.83
N GLU A 124 6.06 12.01 1.92
CA GLU A 124 6.12 11.22 3.17
C GLU A 124 7.53 11.12 3.78
N HIS A 125 8.36 12.16 3.66
CA HIS A 125 9.77 12.19 4.09
C HIS A 125 10.75 11.33 3.27
N MET A 126 10.38 10.88 2.07
CA MET A 126 11.33 10.24 1.14
C MET A 126 12.29 11.23 0.50
#